data_AF-A0A957CZ87-F1
#
_entry.id   AF-A0A957CZ87-F1
#
_cell.length_a   1.000
_cell.length_b   1.000
_cell.length_c   1.000
_cell.angle_alpha   90.00
_cell.angle_beta   90.00
_cell.angle_gamma   90.00
#
_symmetry.space_group_name_H-M   'P 1'
#
loop_
_entity.id
_entity.type
_entity.pdbx_description
1 polymer ?
#
loop_
_entity_poly.entity_id
_entity_poly.type
_entity_poly.pdbx_seq_one_letter_code
_entity_poly.pdbx_strand_id
1 'polypeptide(L)' 'GVPTPDGSETDAAVYLSLAEMDSFTEEIEPFSNWLARRVLQGQQFVVPQNAETVFPPHIAFL' A
#
# COMPACT_ATOMS: atom_id res chain seq x y z
N GLY A 1 12.01 22.45 -11.12
CA GLY A 1 11.78 22.17 -12.55
C GLY A 1 10.36 21.72 -12.72
N VAL A 2 9.72 22.04 -13.84
CA VAL A 2 8.37 21.53 -14.14
C VAL A 2 8.52 20.03 -14.47
N PRO A 3 7.85 19.12 -13.74
CA PRO A 3 7.98 17.69 -14.00
C PRO A 3 7.46 17.35 -15.40
N THR A 4 8.17 16.48 -16.12
CA THR A 4 7.81 16.01 -17.46
C THR A 4 7.38 14.54 -17.35
N PRO A 5 6.18 14.18 -17.82
CA PRO A 5 5.73 12.79 -17.84
C PRO A 5 6.42 12.07 -19.01
N ASP A 6 7.52 11.38 -18.74
CA ASP A 6 8.31 10.64 -19.74
C ASP A 6 7.93 9.14 -19.83
N GLY A 7 6.93 8.71 -19.04
CA GLY A 7 6.49 7.32 -18.98
C GLY A 7 7.44 6.38 -18.24
N SER A 8 8.52 6.91 -17.67
CA SER A 8 9.38 6.22 -16.71
C SER A 8 8.79 6.47 -15.32
N GLU A 9 8.22 5.44 -14.70
CA GLU A 9 7.98 5.51 -13.25
C GLU A 9 9.34 5.67 -12.58
N THR A 10 9.62 6.88 -12.10
CA THR A 10 10.87 7.22 -11.41
C THR A 10 10.95 6.58 -10.01
N ASP A 11 9.86 5.99 -9.54
CA ASP A 11 9.76 5.42 -8.22
C ASP A 11 10.39 4.02 -8.23
N ALA A 12 11.63 3.95 -7.76
CA ALA A 12 12.29 2.68 -7.45
C ALA A 12 11.52 2.01 -6.31
N ALA A 13 10.47 1.27 -6.66
CA ALA A 13 9.67 0.54 -5.70
C ALA A 13 10.56 -0.49 -4.98
N VAL A 14 10.60 -0.39 -3.65
CA VAL A 14 11.27 -1.35 -2.78
C VAL A 14 10.24 -2.09 -1.94
N TYR A 15 10.46 -3.39 -1.77
CA TYR A 15 9.64 -4.21 -0.88
C TYR A 15 10.34 -4.30 0.47
N LEU A 16 9.65 -3.88 1.54
CA LEU A 16 10.18 -3.84 2.90
C LEU A 16 9.32 -4.70 3.83
N SER A 17 9.98 -5.47 4.69
CA SER A 17 9.40 -6.04 5.90
C SER A 17 9.22 -4.98 6.99
N LEU A 18 8.51 -5.32 8.08
CA LEU A 18 8.37 -4.43 9.25
C LEU A 18 9.73 -3.99 9.82
N ALA A 19 10.69 -4.90 9.92
CA ALA A 19 12.02 -4.59 10.43
C ALA A 19 12.79 -3.66 9.49
N GLU A 20 12.65 -3.87 8.17
CA GLU A 20 13.28 -3.00 7.18
C GLU A 20 12.66 -1.60 7.17
N MET A 21 11.34 -1.48 7.37
CA MET A 21 10.66 -0.20 7.55
C MET A 21 11.16 0.56 8.79
N ASP A 22 11.46 -0.14 9.89
CA ASP A 22 12.02 0.49 11.11
C ASP A 22 13.45 1.02 10.88
N SER A 23 14.20 0.40 9.96
CA SER A 23 15.55 0.82 9.57
C SER A 23 15.60 1.74 8.35
N PHE A 24 14.44 2.05 7.75
CA PHE A 24 14.37 2.81 6.52
C PHE A 24 14.74 4.27 6.77
N THR A 25 15.67 4.79 5.96
CA THR A 25 16.26 6.11 6.20
C THR A 25 15.43 7.26 5.66
N GLU A 26 14.56 6.99 4.70
CA GLU A 26 13.69 7.99 4.09
C GLU A 26 12.34 8.06 4.83
N GLU A 27 11.73 9.24 4.80
CA GLU A 27 10.42 9.42 5.43
C GLU A 27 9.34 8.70 4.62
N ILE A 28 8.64 7.79 5.28
CA ILE A 28 7.42 7.19 4.73
C ILE A 28 6.25 8.10 5.12
N GLU A 29 5.43 8.47 4.15
CA GLU A 29 4.22 9.27 4.37
C GLU A 29 3.40 8.70 5.55
N PRO A 30 2.96 9.53 6.52
CA PRO A 30 2.43 9.05 7.80
C PRO A 30 1.25 8.09 7.69
N PHE A 31 0.28 8.36 6.80
CA PHE A 31 -0.89 7.51 6.64
C PHE A 31 -0.53 6.15 6.04
N SER A 32 0.33 6.14 5.03
CA SER A 32 0.84 4.95 4.36
C SER A 32 1.66 4.08 5.32
N ASN A 33 2.52 4.71 6.14
CA ASN A 33 3.27 4.03 7.20
C ASN A 33 2.34 3.40 8.24
N TRP A 34 1.33 4.15 8.70
CA TRP A 34 0.32 3.65 9.63
C TRP A 34 -0.45 2.45 9.05
N LEU A 35 -0.92 2.54 7.81
CA LEU A 35 -1.69 1.49 7.15
C LEU A 35 -0.86 0.22 6.94
N ALA A 36 0.34 0.35 6.36
CA ALA A 36 1.22 -0.76 6.06
C ALA A 36 1.57 -1.55 7.34
N ARG A 37 1.89 -0.86 8.44
CA ARG A 37 2.19 -1.51 9.73
C ARG A 37 1.02 -2.35 10.24
N ARG A 38 -0.20 -1.82 10.19
CA ARG A 38 -1.39 -2.57 10.63
C ARG A 38 -1.60 -3.83 9.81
N VAL A 39 -1.48 -3.72 8.49
CA VAL A 39 -1.64 -4.85 7.57
C VAL A 39 -0.58 -5.93 7.81
N LEU A 40 0.69 -5.52 7.93
CA LEU A 40 1.80 -6.45 8.17
C LEU A 40 1.76 -7.08 9.58
N GLN A 41 1.10 -6.42 10.54
CA GLN A 41 0.88 -6.94 11.89
C GLN A 41 -0.38 -7.80 12.04
N GLY A 42 -1.14 -8.03 10.97
CA GLY A 42 -2.39 -8.81 11.05
C GLY A 42 -3.55 -8.04 11.69
N GLN A 43 -3.46 -6.71 11.81
CA GLN A 43 -4.50 -5.84 12.38
C GLN A 43 -5.54 -5.38 11.34
N GLN A 44 -5.85 -6.27 10.39
CA GLN A 44 -6.80 -6.09 9.32
C GLN A 44 -7.80 -7.25 9.29
N PHE A 45 -8.98 -6.99 8.76
CA PHE A 45 -9.93 -8.02 8.40
C PHE A 45 -9.90 -8.20 6.88
N VAL A 46 -9.59 -9.40 6.42
CA VAL A 46 -9.64 -9.74 4.99
C VAL A 46 -11.06 -10.14 4.66
N VAL A 47 -11.70 -9.38 3.77
CA VAL A 47 -13.03 -9.74 3.25
C VAL A 47 -12.87 -10.95 2.31
N PRO A 48 -13.53 -12.08 2.58
CA PRO A 48 -13.49 -13.23 1.68
C PRO A 48 -14.01 -12.85 0.29
N GLN A 49 -13.43 -13.43 -0.76
CA GLN A 49 -13.81 -13.13 -2.15
C GLN A 49 -15.28 -13.43 -2.45
N ASN A 50 -15.87 -14.38 -1.75
CA ASN A 50 -17.28 -14.80 -1.87
C ASN A 50 -18.20 -14.19 -0.81
N ALA A 51 -17.74 -13.20 -0.05
CA ALA A 51 -18.59 -12.53 0.92
C ALA A 51 -19.67 -11.70 0.20
N GLU A 52 -20.93 -11.96 0.51
CA GLU A 52 -22.02 -11.09 0.10
C GLU A 52 -21.91 -9.79 0.91
N THR A 53 -21.35 -8.75 0.28
CA THR A 53 -21.23 -7.41 0.87
C THR A 53 -22.06 -6.41 0.06
N VAL A 54 -22.58 -5.39 0.76
CA VAL A 54 -23.33 -4.28 0.12
C VAL A 54 -22.45 -3.49 -0.86
N PHE A 55 -21.13 -3.58 -0.69
CA PHE A 55 -20.13 -2.99 -1.57
C PHE A 55 -19.13 -4.07 -1.97
N PRO A 56 -19.40 -4.82 -3.05
CA PRO A 56 -18.50 -5.86 -3.53
C PRO A 56 -17.24 -5.23 -4.15
N PRO A 57 -16.06 -5.35 -3.52
CA PRO A 57 -14.84 -4.69 -4.01
C PRO A 57 -14.38 -5.25 -5.36
N HIS A 58 -14.81 -6.45 -5.74
CA HIS A 58 -14.48 -7.10 -7.01
C HIS A 58 -15.20 -6.49 -8.23
N ILE A 59 -16.25 -5.68 -8.03
CA ILE A 59 -16.96 -5.01 -9.14
C ILE A 59 -16.26 -3.72 -9.57
N ALA A 60 -15.43 -3.12 -8.70
CA ALA A 60 -14.78 -1.83 -8.98
C ALA A 60 -13.66 -1.88 -10.04
N PHE A 61 -13.25 -3.06 -10.48
CA PHE A 61 -12.19 -3.29 -11.48
C PHE A 61 -12.69 -3.92 -12.79
N LEU A 62 -14.00 -3.86 -13.05
CA LEU A 62 -14.63 -4.31 -14.31
C LEU A 62 -14.72 -3.18 -15.35
#